data_AF-A0A1Y4BCW8-F1
#
_entry.id   AF-A0A1Y4BCW8-F1
#
_cell.length_a   1.000
_cell.length_b   1.000
_cell.length_c   1.000
_cell.angle_alpha   90.00
_cell.angle_beta   90.00
_cell.angle_gamma   90.00
#
_symmetry.space_group_name_H-M   'P 1'
#
loop_
_entity.id
_entity.type
_entity.pdbx_description
1 polymer ?
#
loop_
_entity_poly.entity_id
_entity_poly.type
_entity_poly.pdbx_seq_one_letter_code
_entity_poly.pdbx_strand_id
1 'polypeptide(L)'
;MRIAPRRYVSRRRARRVPLVLGVAGVLVVALAVITWFVTTSVTSGPGQAGNTTPAHSTPRADWRAGETPFLYQTDPQWADHPYAGGTIEKNGCGPTCLSMVYVALTGRGDLDPAAMADFAERGGYAVDGMTAWALMTEGAAGLGLASEELPASPGSVREALLAGGPVICSVGPGDFTTTGHFIVLAGLTEDGEVVVHDPNSAERSGRAWDLERVLGQCLNLWAFSA
;
A
#
# COMPACT_ATOMS: atom_id res chain seq x y z
N MET A 1 9.75 46.12 46.24
CA MET A 1 10.65 45.61 47.30
C MET A 1 10.64 44.09 47.21
N ARG A 2 11.75 43.49 46.76
CA ARG A 2 11.94 42.03 46.61
C ARG A 2 12.24 41.41 47.97
N ILE A 3 11.83 40.17 48.21
CA ILE A 3 12.58 39.10 48.91
C ILE A 3 11.84 37.78 48.67
N ALA A 4 12.58 36.79 48.14
CA ALA A 4 12.26 35.37 48.12
C ALA A 4 13.31 34.63 49.01
N PRO A 5 13.33 33.28 49.08
CA PRO A 5 12.72 32.47 50.13
C PRO A 5 13.77 31.78 51.04
N ARG A 6 13.34 31.09 52.11
CA ARG A 6 14.20 30.18 52.89
C ARG A 6 13.70 28.73 52.81
N ARG A 7 14.49 27.89 52.14
CA ARG A 7 14.42 26.43 52.13
C ARG A 7 15.09 25.89 53.40
N TYR A 8 14.51 24.88 54.03
CA TYR A 8 15.17 24.08 55.07
C TYR A 8 15.56 22.72 54.48
N VAL A 9 16.86 22.41 54.48
CA VAL A 9 17.45 21.16 53.97
C VAL A 9 17.89 20.34 55.16
N SER A 10 17.32 19.14 55.36
CA SER A 10 17.83 18.18 56.34
C SER A 10 18.74 17.15 55.67
N ARG A 11 20.02 17.17 56.04
CA ARG A 11 21.03 16.16 55.70
C ARG A 11 20.79 14.88 56.52
N ARG A 12 20.85 13.70 55.89
CA ARG A 12 21.16 12.44 56.59
C ARG A 12 22.33 11.72 55.91
N ARG A 13 23.26 11.29 56.76
CA ARG A 13 24.59 10.72 56.51
C ARG A 13 24.52 9.36 55.82
N ALA A 14 25.51 9.13 54.96
CA ALA A 14 25.92 7.83 54.44
C ALA A 14 26.53 6.92 55.52
N ARG A 15 26.34 5.61 55.37
CA ARG A 15 27.24 4.56 55.87
C ARG A 15 27.38 3.48 54.79
N ARG A 16 28.61 3.10 54.49
CA ARG A 16 29.02 2.04 53.56
C ARG A 16 29.56 0.82 54.35
N VAL A 17 29.69 -0.31 53.63
CA VAL A 17 30.62 -1.45 53.78
C VAL A 17 30.10 -2.65 54.60
N PRO A 18 30.46 -3.95 54.35
CA PRO A 18 31.14 -4.61 53.21
C PRO A 18 30.40 -5.82 52.57
N LEU A 19 30.98 -6.27 51.45
CA LEU A 19 30.81 -7.55 50.74
C LEU A 19 31.51 -8.70 51.50
N VAL A 20 30.90 -9.89 51.59
CA VAL A 20 31.58 -11.16 51.91
C VAL A 20 31.09 -12.28 50.99
N LEU A 21 32.06 -12.94 50.34
CA LEU A 21 31.93 -14.13 49.49
C LEU A 21 31.57 -15.39 50.30
N GLY A 22 30.79 -16.28 49.70
CA GLY A 22 30.62 -17.68 50.11
C GLY A 22 30.23 -18.56 48.92
N VAL A 23 31.05 -19.56 48.63
CA VAL A 23 31.05 -20.46 47.46
C VAL A 23 30.50 -21.85 47.82
N ALA A 24 30.05 -22.59 46.79
CA ALA A 24 29.78 -24.04 46.68
C ALA A 24 28.38 -24.50 47.14
N GLY A 25 27.62 -25.36 46.45
CA GLY A 25 27.68 -26.14 45.19
C GLY A 25 26.23 -26.70 45.00
N VAL A 26 25.71 -27.20 43.88
CA VAL A 26 26.17 -28.26 42.96
C VAL A 26 25.17 -28.27 41.78
N LEU A 27 25.68 -28.06 40.56
CA LEU A 27 25.42 -28.78 39.30
C LEU A 27 24.02 -29.40 39.01
N VAL A 28 23.36 -28.92 37.94
CA VAL A 28 23.01 -29.76 36.77
C VAL A 28 23.18 -28.94 35.49
N VAL A 29 23.85 -29.57 34.53
CA VAL A 29 24.34 -29.10 33.24
C VAL A 29 23.23 -29.05 32.18
N ALA A 30 23.13 -27.95 31.43
CA ALA A 30 22.64 -27.96 30.05
C ALA A 30 23.28 -26.79 29.28
N LEU A 31 24.44 -27.06 28.68
CA LEU A 31 25.13 -26.20 27.75
C LEU A 31 24.80 -26.70 26.34
N ALA A 32 24.17 -25.85 25.52
CA ALA A 32 24.35 -25.86 24.07
C ALA A 32 23.92 -24.50 23.52
N VAL A 33 24.86 -23.55 23.60
CA VAL A 33 24.89 -22.34 22.78
C VAL A 33 25.06 -22.79 21.34
N ILE A 34 24.12 -22.44 20.46
CA ILE A 34 24.35 -22.48 19.02
C ILE A 34 23.92 -21.13 18.45
N THR A 35 24.86 -20.19 18.50
CA THR A 35 24.89 -19.01 17.64
C THR A 35 25.42 -19.43 16.27
N TRP A 36 24.56 -19.48 15.25
CA TRP A 36 25.01 -19.51 13.86
C TRP A 36 25.07 -18.08 13.33
N PHE A 37 26.23 -17.45 13.51
CA PHE A 37 26.65 -16.35 12.64
C PHE A 37 27.23 -16.98 11.37
N VAL A 38 26.44 -17.02 10.29
CA VAL A 38 26.99 -17.23 8.95
C VAL A 38 27.17 -15.85 8.33
N THR A 39 28.41 -15.35 8.36
CA THR A 39 28.85 -14.26 7.49
C THR A 39 29.16 -14.83 6.11
N THR A 40 28.24 -14.72 5.17
CA THR A 40 28.59 -14.79 3.75
C THR A 40 28.74 -13.37 3.22
N SER A 41 29.98 -12.99 2.94
CA SER A 41 30.31 -11.86 2.09
C SER A 41 29.76 -12.12 0.69
N VAL A 42 28.63 -11.49 0.34
CA VAL A 42 28.13 -11.51 -1.03
C VAL A 42 28.75 -10.31 -1.76
N THR A 43 29.70 -10.61 -2.62
CA THR A 43 30.18 -9.75 -3.69
C THR A 43 28.99 -9.40 -4.60
N SER A 44 28.59 -8.13 -4.59
CA SER A 44 27.58 -7.57 -5.48
C SER A 44 28.11 -7.49 -6.92
N GLY A 45 27.71 -8.44 -7.76
CA GLY A 45 27.71 -8.34 -9.22
C GLY A 45 26.38 -7.79 -9.74
N PRO A 46 26.31 -7.27 -10.98
CA PRO A 46 25.13 -6.55 -11.46
C PRO A 46 23.98 -7.50 -11.80
N GLY A 47 22.79 -7.18 -11.29
CA GLY A 47 21.47 -7.54 -11.82
C GLY A 47 21.22 -8.99 -12.19
N GLN A 48 20.89 -9.83 -11.20
CA GLN A 48 20.10 -11.03 -11.47
C GLN A 48 18.63 -10.74 -11.15
N ALA A 49 17.78 -10.91 -12.17
CA ALA A 49 16.34 -10.95 -12.05
C ALA A 49 15.97 -11.92 -10.92
N GLY A 50 15.38 -11.39 -9.85
CA GLY A 50 14.89 -12.22 -8.75
C GLY A 50 13.84 -13.18 -9.28
N ASN A 51 13.95 -14.45 -8.89
CA ASN A 51 12.84 -15.40 -8.98
C ASN A 51 11.69 -14.86 -8.14
N THR A 52 10.80 -14.09 -8.75
CA THR A 52 9.57 -13.62 -8.14
C THR A 52 8.55 -14.75 -8.19
N THR A 53 8.22 -15.30 -7.02
CA THR A 53 6.89 -15.88 -6.84
C THR A 53 5.88 -14.83 -7.30
N PRO A 54 4.96 -15.14 -8.23
CA PRO A 54 3.95 -14.20 -8.66
C PRO A 54 3.23 -13.63 -7.44
N ALA A 55 3.05 -12.31 -7.39
CA ALA A 55 2.24 -11.69 -6.36
C ALA A 55 0.83 -12.28 -6.43
N HIS A 56 0.33 -12.78 -5.30
CA HIS A 56 -1.02 -13.34 -5.20
C HIS A 56 -1.98 -12.26 -4.73
N SER A 57 -3.07 -12.08 -5.48
CA SER A 57 -4.13 -11.15 -5.10
C SER A 57 -4.86 -11.63 -3.85
N THR A 58 -5.47 -10.69 -3.11
CA THR A 58 -6.36 -10.99 -1.99
C THR A 58 -7.42 -12.00 -2.45
N PRO A 59 -7.58 -13.16 -1.78
CA PRO A 59 -8.58 -14.15 -2.15
C PRO A 59 -9.98 -13.57 -2.17
N ARG A 60 -10.80 -13.96 -3.17
CA ARG A 60 -12.17 -13.44 -3.31
C ARG A 60 -13.04 -13.65 -2.07
N ALA A 61 -12.81 -14.71 -1.31
CA ALA A 61 -13.53 -15.00 -0.08
C ALA A 61 -13.33 -13.92 1.01
N ASP A 62 -12.25 -13.12 0.90
CA ASP A 62 -11.92 -12.08 1.87
C ASP A 62 -12.40 -10.67 1.43
N TRP A 63 -12.98 -10.55 0.23
CA TRP A 63 -13.45 -9.27 -0.31
C TRP A 63 -14.68 -8.78 0.44
N ARG A 64 -14.65 -7.52 0.90
CA ARG A 64 -15.71 -6.93 1.74
C ARG A 64 -15.71 -5.41 1.69
N ALA A 65 -16.86 -4.82 1.97
CA ALA A 65 -17.01 -3.36 2.04
C ALA A 65 -16.15 -2.77 3.17
N GLY A 66 -15.63 -1.57 2.94
CA GLY A 66 -14.72 -0.86 3.85
C GLY A 66 -13.26 -1.26 3.72
N GLU A 67 -12.93 -2.26 2.91
CA GLU A 67 -11.55 -2.72 2.71
C GLU A 67 -11.21 -2.81 1.23
N THR A 68 -10.19 -2.06 0.81
CA THR A 68 -9.64 -2.15 -0.53
C THR A 68 -8.80 -3.43 -0.63
N PRO A 69 -9.14 -4.42 -1.48
CA PRO A 69 -8.30 -5.60 -1.66
C PRO A 69 -7.01 -5.24 -2.40
N PHE A 70 -5.96 -6.06 -2.25
CA PHE A 70 -4.81 -6.03 -3.14
C PHE A 70 -5.11 -6.92 -4.35
N LEU A 71 -5.33 -6.34 -5.51
CA LEU A 71 -5.50 -7.09 -6.76
C LEU A 71 -4.35 -6.76 -7.70
N TYR A 72 -3.71 -7.78 -8.27
CA TYR A 72 -2.58 -7.58 -9.17
C TYR A 72 -2.99 -7.95 -10.59
N GLN A 73 -2.79 -7.06 -11.55
CA GLN A 73 -3.14 -7.33 -12.96
C GLN A 73 -2.32 -8.49 -13.54
N THR A 74 -1.19 -8.81 -12.91
CA THR A 74 -0.31 -9.94 -13.26
C THR A 74 -0.74 -11.27 -12.63
N ASP A 75 -1.82 -11.30 -11.86
CA ASP A 75 -2.30 -12.54 -11.23
C ASP A 75 -2.79 -13.53 -12.31
N PRO A 76 -2.31 -14.79 -12.33
CA PRO A 76 -2.69 -15.78 -13.33
C PRO A 76 -4.20 -16.04 -13.46
N GLN A 77 -5.01 -15.67 -12.46
CA GLN A 77 -6.46 -15.77 -12.54
C GLN A 77 -7.08 -14.96 -13.70
N TRP A 78 -6.43 -13.87 -14.12
CA TRP A 78 -6.94 -12.98 -15.16
C TRP A 78 -5.86 -12.35 -16.05
N ALA A 79 -4.58 -12.51 -15.74
CA ALA A 79 -3.46 -11.90 -16.46
C ALA A 79 -3.53 -12.10 -17.98
N ASP A 80 -3.92 -13.30 -18.44
CA ASP A 80 -4.02 -13.66 -19.85
C ASP A 80 -5.34 -13.23 -20.52
N HIS A 81 -6.28 -12.65 -19.76
CA HIS A 81 -7.57 -12.22 -20.31
C HIS A 81 -7.37 -11.04 -21.29
N PRO A 82 -8.01 -11.04 -22.46
CA PRO A 82 -7.87 -9.96 -23.44
C PRO A 82 -8.35 -8.62 -22.90
N TYR A 83 -7.57 -7.56 -23.13
CA TYR A 83 -7.98 -6.19 -22.81
C TYR A 83 -7.16 -5.16 -23.59
N ALA A 84 -7.86 -4.17 -24.16
CA ALA A 84 -7.31 -3.06 -24.92
C ALA A 84 -6.29 -3.53 -25.97
N GLY A 85 -6.66 -4.47 -26.83
CA GLY A 85 -5.76 -5.01 -27.87
C GLY A 85 -4.54 -5.79 -27.37
N GLY A 86 -4.44 -6.05 -26.05
CA GLY A 86 -3.44 -6.87 -25.40
C GLY A 86 -4.07 -7.77 -24.35
N THR A 87 -3.47 -7.86 -23.17
CA THR A 87 -3.99 -8.61 -22.03
C THR A 87 -4.07 -7.73 -20.78
N ILE A 88 -4.79 -8.20 -19.76
CA ILE A 88 -4.84 -7.52 -18.46
C ILE A 88 -3.46 -7.38 -17.84
N GLU A 89 -2.58 -8.38 -17.99
CA GLU A 89 -1.21 -8.31 -17.47
C GLU A 89 -0.47 -7.05 -17.95
N LYS A 90 -0.70 -6.62 -19.20
CA LYS A 90 -0.02 -5.47 -19.79
C LYS A 90 -0.82 -4.18 -19.69
N ASN A 91 -2.13 -4.25 -19.90
CA ASN A 91 -2.96 -3.08 -20.15
C ASN A 91 -4.01 -2.84 -19.06
N GLY A 92 -4.17 -3.78 -18.11
CA GLY A 92 -5.32 -3.84 -17.20
C GLY A 92 -5.22 -3.02 -15.92
N CYS A 93 -4.29 -2.05 -15.81
CA CYS A 93 -4.09 -1.30 -14.57
C CYS A 93 -5.35 -0.55 -14.12
N GLY A 94 -6.05 0.09 -15.07
CA GLY A 94 -7.29 0.81 -14.81
C GLY A 94 -8.43 -0.08 -14.30
N PRO A 95 -8.87 -1.12 -15.04
CA PRO A 95 -9.89 -2.06 -14.58
C PRO A 95 -9.53 -2.74 -13.27
N THR A 96 -8.26 -3.07 -13.07
CA THR A 96 -7.81 -3.69 -11.81
C THR A 96 -7.96 -2.70 -10.64
N CYS A 97 -7.56 -1.44 -10.80
CA CYS A 97 -7.78 -0.39 -9.78
C CYS A 97 -9.25 -0.18 -9.49
N LEU A 98 -10.09 -0.07 -10.53
CA LEU A 98 -11.53 0.16 -10.35
C LEU A 98 -12.20 -1.05 -9.69
N SER A 99 -11.75 -2.28 -9.94
CA SER A 99 -12.23 -3.47 -9.23
C SER A 99 -11.94 -3.41 -7.73
N MET A 100 -10.74 -2.94 -7.34
CA MET A 100 -10.41 -2.76 -5.92
C MET A 100 -11.33 -1.75 -5.25
N VAL A 101 -11.52 -0.58 -5.87
CA VAL A 101 -12.39 0.48 -5.35
C VAL A 101 -13.85 0.03 -5.30
N TYR A 102 -14.30 -0.69 -6.33
CA TYR A 102 -15.65 -1.24 -6.41
C TYR A 102 -15.96 -2.19 -5.25
N VAL A 103 -15.05 -3.12 -4.97
CA VAL A 103 -15.14 -4.02 -3.81
C VAL A 103 -15.16 -3.23 -2.51
N ALA A 104 -14.24 -2.27 -2.35
CA ALA A 104 -14.13 -1.47 -1.13
C ALA A 104 -15.44 -0.72 -0.81
N LEU A 105 -16.08 -0.14 -1.82
CA LEU A 105 -17.26 0.70 -1.61
C LEU A 105 -18.56 -0.09 -1.53
N THR A 106 -18.67 -1.22 -2.23
CA THR A 106 -19.94 -1.96 -2.35
C THR A 106 -19.95 -3.28 -1.59
N GLY A 107 -18.77 -3.83 -1.27
CA GLY A 107 -18.59 -5.19 -0.78
C GLY A 107 -18.93 -6.28 -1.80
N ARG A 108 -19.23 -5.92 -3.05
CA ARG A 108 -19.57 -6.87 -4.09
C ARG A 108 -18.32 -7.37 -4.78
N GLY A 109 -18.24 -8.69 -4.96
CA GLY A 109 -17.14 -9.36 -5.65
C GLY A 109 -17.53 -9.91 -7.01
N ASP A 110 -18.53 -9.34 -7.69
CA ASP A 110 -18.96 -9.79 -9.02
C ASP A 110 -18.18 -9.14 -10.17
N LEU A 111 -17.45 -8.06 -9.90
CA LEU A 111 -16.54 -7.41 -10.85
C LEU A 111 -15.09 -7.58 -10.40
N ASP A 112 -14.49 -8.70 -10.78
CA ASP A 112 -13.04 -8.89 -10.72
C ASP A 112 -12.34 -8.17 -11.90
N PRO A 113 -11.00 -8.15 -11.96
CA PRO A 113 -10.29 -7.45 -13.02
C PRO A 113 -10.68 -7.87 -14.44
N ALA A 114 -11.02 -9.15 -14.68
CA ALA A 114 -11.47 -9.62 -15.99
C ALA A 114 -12.87 -9.11 -16.33
N ALA A 115 -13.82 -9.23 -15.41
CA ALA A 115 -15.18 -8.73 -15.60
C ALA A 115 -15.21 -7.20 -15.73
N MET A 116 -14.36 -6.49 -15.00
CA MET A 116 -14.22 -5.04 -15.09
C MET A 116 -13.54 -4.60 -16.41
N ALA A 117 -12.58 -5.38 -16.90
CA ALA A 117 -11.97 -5.16 -18.22
C ALA A 117 -13.01 -5.31 -19.34
N ASP A 118 -13.84 -6.35 -19.28
CA ASP A 118 -14.92 -6.55 -20.24
C ASP A 118 -15.98 -5.43 -20.15
N PHE A 119 -16.30 -4.96 -18.94
CA PHE A 119 -17.15 -3.79 -18.75
C PHE A 119 -16.55 -2.54 -19.41
N ALA A 120 -15.25 -2.31 -19.18
CA ALA A 120 -14.54 -1.18 -19.74
C ALA A 120 -14.53 -1.20 -21.29
N GLU A 121 -14.25 -2.36 -21.90
CA GLU A 121 -14.29 -2.54 -23.36
C GLU A 121 -15.69 -2.30 -23.93
N ARG A 122 -16.72 -2.93 -23.37
CA ARG A 122 -18.11 -2.74 -23.83
C ARG A 122 -18.58 -1.29 -23.71
N GLY A 123 -18.10 -0.57 -22.70
CA GLY A 123 -18.39 0.84 -22.47
C GLY A 123 -17.58 1.79 -23.35
N GLY A 124 -16.62 1.29 -24.16
CA GLY A 124 -15.74 2.13 -24.97
C GLY A 124 -14.66 2.86 -24.17
N TYR A 125 -14.32 2.36 -22.98
CA TYR A 125 -13.33 2.96 -22.08
C TYR A 125 -11.92 2.37 -22.25
N ALA A 126 -11.65 1.73 -23.38
CA ALA A 126 -10.34 1.27 -23.81
C ALA A 126 -9.97 1.96 -25.13
N VAL A 127 -8.85 2.68 -25.15
CA VAL A 127 -8.41 3.49 -26.30
C VAL A 127 -6.90 3.30 -26.49
N ASP A 128 -6.48 3.02 -27.73
CA ASP A 128 -5.06 2.92 -28.12
C ASP A 128 -4.20 2.01 -27.24
N GLY A 129 -4.76 0.90 -26.79
CA GLY A 129 -4.04 -0.05 -25.95
C GLY A 129 -4.04 0.25 -24.45
N MET A 130 -4.79 1.27 -24.02
CA MET A 130 -4.82 1.77 -22.66
C MET A 130 -6.24 1.96 -22.15
N THR A 131 -6.39 2.06 -20.83
CA THR A 131 -7.64 2.47 -20.20
C THR A 131 -7.83 3.99 -20.33
N ALA A 132 -8.99 4.40 -20.85
CA ALA A 132 -9.37 5.81 -20.91
C ALA A 132 -9.77 6.33 -19.53
N TRP A 133 -9.45 7.60 -19.25
CA TRP A 133 -9.84 8.28 -18.00
C TRP A 133 -11.35 8.30 -17.78
N ALA A 134 -12.15 8.26 -18.85
CA ALA A 134 -13.61 8.17 -18.79
C ALA A 134 -14.12 6.92 -18.03
N LEU A 135 -13.30 5.86 -17.89
CA LEU A 135 -13.64 4.73 -17.02
C LEU A 135 -13.79 5.18 -15.55
N MET A 136 -12.97 6.13 -15.11
CA MET A 136 -12.94 6.61 -13.73
C MET A 136 -14.06 7.60 -13.43
N THR A 137 -14.78 8.09 -14.44
CA THR A 137 -15.89 9.03 -14.30
C THR A 137 -17.21 8.39 -14.77
N GLU A 138 -17.46 8.35 -16.07
CA GLU A 138 -18.68 7.80 -16.67
C GLU A 138 -18.80 6.30 -16.42
N GLY A 139 -17.70 5.56 -16.54
CA GLY A 139 -17.68 4.12 -16.26
C GLY A 139 -18.05 3.84 -14.81
N ALA A 140 -17.44 4.56 -13.87
CA ALA A 140 -17.77 4.47 -12.44
C ALA A 140 -19.25 4.79 -12.16
N ALA A 141 -19.79 5.83 -12.79
CA ALA A 141 -21.22 6.16 -12.71
C ALA A 141 -22.12 5.02 -13.23
N GLY A 142 -21.71 4.36 -14.33
CA GLY A 142 -22.40 3.18 -14.87
C GLY A 142 -22.41 1.98 -13.92
N LEU A 143 -21.48 1.92 -12.97
CA LEU A 143 -21.44 0.92 -11.90
C LEU A 143 -22.23 1.31 -10.65
N GLY A 144 -22.83 2.51 -10.65
CA GLY A 144 -23.53 3.08 -9.51
C GLY A 144 -22.61 3.73 -8.47
N LEU A 145 -21.36 4.02 -8.82
CA LEU A 145 -20.43 4.75 -7.96
C LEU A 145 -20.47 6.25 -8.30
N ALA A 146 -20.24 7.09 -7.29
CA ALA A 146 -19.90 8.49 -7.51
C ALA A 146 -18.37 8.63 -7.63
N SER A 147 -17.93 9.54 -8.49
CA SER A 147 -16.52 9.86 -8.70
C SER A 147 -16.35 11.37 -8.88
N GLU A 148 -15.39 11.95 -8.16
CA GLU A 148 -15.03 13.36 -8.21
C GLU A 148 -13.56 13.51 -8.57
N GLU A 149 -13.25 14.31 -9.59
CA GLU A 149 -11.87 14.66 -9.91
C GLU A 149 -11.29 15.58 -8.83
N LEU A 150 -10.11 15.22 -8.32
CA LEU A 150 -9.45 15.97 -7.25
C LEU A 150 -8.26 16.78 -7.78
N PRO A 151 -8.00 17.98 -7.21
CA PRO A 151 -6.71 18.62 -7.40
C PRO A 151 -5.60 17.76 -6.77
N ALA A 152 -4.39 17.80 -7.34
CA ALA A 152 -3.19 17.17 -6.79
C ALA A 152 -2.69 17.92 -5.53
N SER A 153 -3.49 17.87 -4.48
CA SER A 153 -3.32 18.55 -3.21
C SER A 153 -3.32 17.54 -2.07
N PRO A 154 -2.31 17.56 -1.15
CA PRO A 154 -2.31 16.70 0.02
C PRO A 154 -3.57 16.85 0.88
N GLY A 155 -4.10 18.07 1.00
CA GLY A 155 -5.31 18.34 1.78
C GLY A 155 -6.55 17.65 1.21
N SER A 156 -6.80 17.82 -0.09
CA SER A 156 -7.97 17.24 -0.77
C SER A 156 -7.93 15.72 -0.78
N VAL A 157 -6.75 15.12 -1.03
CA VAL A 157 -6.61 13.66 -1.01
C VAL A 157 -6.76 13.10 0.40
N ARG A 158 -6.16 13.73 1.42
CA ARG A 158 -6.34 13.29 2.82
C ARG A 158 -7.81 13.37 3.24
N GLU A 159 -8.51 14.43 2.88
CA GLU A 159 -9.93 14.59 3.18
C GLU A 159 -10.77 13.45 2.58
N ALA A 160 -10.56 13.14 1.30
CA ALA A 160 -11.26 12.03 0.63
C ALA A 160 -10.96 10.67 1.31
N LEU A 161 -9.69 10.38 1.59
CA LEU A 161 -9.29 9.13 2.23
C LEU A 161 -9.85 9.01 3.66
N LEU A 162 -9.86 10.09 4.44
CA LEU A 162 -10.43 10.11 5.79
C LEU A 162 -11.96 10.00 5.80
N ALA A 163 -12.63 10.43 4.73
CA ALA A 163 -14.06 10.19 4.53
C ALA A 163 -14.37 8.73 4.13
N GLY A 164 -13.36 7.87 3.98
CA GLY A 164 -13.49 6.47 3.59
C GLY A 164 -13.60 6.25 2.08
N GLY A 165 -13.34 7.28 1.26
CA GLY A 165 -13.33 7.19 -0.19
C GLY A 165 -11.93 6.89 -0.74
N PRO A 166 -11.69 5.69 -1.32
CA PRO A 166 -10.44 5.42 -2.02
C PRO A 166 -10.24 6.37 -3.19
N VAL A 167 -8.98 6.66 -3.53
CA VAL A 167 -8.63 7.55 -4.65
C VAL A 167 -7.89 6.76 -5.73
N ILE A 168 -8.33 6.82 -6.99
CA ILE A 168 -7.54 6.30 -8.11
C ILE A 168 -6.71 7.45 -8.67
N CYS A 169 -5.41 7.19 -8.88
CA CYS A 169 -4.51 8.14 -9.51
C CYS A 169 -4.07 7.61 -10.88
N SER A 170 -4.15 8.44 -11.91
CA SER A 170 -3.34 8.26 -13.11
C SER A 170 -1.97 8.89 -12.85
N VAL A 171 -0.90 8.12 -12.93
CA VAL A 171 0.47 8.59 -12.72
C VAL A 171 1.29 8.53 -14.01
N GLY A 172 2.22 9.47 -14.15
CA GLY A 172 3.21 9.52 -15.22
C GLY A 172 4.54 8.88 -14.82
N PRO A 173 5.63 9.13 -15.57
CA PRO A 173 6.93 8.52 -15.30
C PRO A 173 7.49 8.89 -13.91
N GLY A 174 7.99 7.89 -13.19
CA GLY A 174 8.50 8.02 -11.82
C GLY A 174 8.72 6.67 -11.16
N ASP A 175 8.34 6.57 -9.88
CA ASP A 175 8.53 5.37 -9.08
C ASP A 175 7.61 4.20 -9.47
N PHE A 176 6.45 4.50 -10.04
CA PHE A 176 5.41 3.51 -10.35
C PHE A 176 5.49 2.98 -11.78
N THR A 177 5.97 3.80 -12.72
CA THR A 177 5.99 3.50 -14.15
C THR A 177 7.02 4.37 -14.87
N THR A 178 7.39 4.00 -16.09
CA THR A 178 8.19 4.84 -17.00
C THR A 178 7.34 5.51 -18.09
N THR A 179 6.03 5.22 -18.11
CA THR A 179 5.08 5.72 -19.13
C THR A 179 3.85 6.32 -18.43
N GLY A 180 2.74 5.59 -18.41
CA GLY A 180 1.54 5.90 -17.63
C GLY A 180 1.10 4.68 -16.84
N HIS A 181 0.39 4.89 -15.73
CA HIS A 181 -0.13 3.80 -14.89
C HIS A 181 -1.28 4.27 -14.01
N PHE A 182 -2.13 3.34 -13.58
CA PHE A 182 -3.13 3.60 -12.56
C PHE A 182 -2.77 2.90 -11.25
N ILE A 183 -2.94 3.61 -10.14
CA ILE A 183 -2.78 3.09 -8.78
C ILE A 183 -3.96 3.52 -7.91
N VAL A 184 -4.18 2.81 -6.80
CA VAL A 184 -5.17 3.20 -5.78
C VAL A 184 -4.46 3.71 -4.53
N LEU A 185 -4.89 4.85 -4.01
CA LEU A 185 -4.62 5.28 -2.65
C LEU A 185 -5.75 4.74 -1.78
N ALA A 186 -5.45 3.75 -0.95
CA ALA A 186 -6.44 2.96 -0.23
C ALA A 186 -6.76 3.51 1.17
N GLY A 187 -5.92 4.40 1.69
CA GLY A 187 -6.06 4.98 3.02
C GLY A 187 -4.78 5.65 3.50
N LEU A 188 -4.79 6.03 4.78
CA LEU A 188 -3.64 6.60 5.48
C LEU A 188 -3.16 5.66 6.58
N THR A 189 -1.85 5.60 6.80
CA THR A 189 -1.26 4.96 7.98
C THR A 189 -1.46 5.84 9.22
N GLU A 190 -1.20 5.30 10.41
CA GLU A 190 -1.25 6.06 11.68
C GLU A 190 -0.30 7.27 11.68
N ASP A 191 0.84 7.14 11.02
CA ASP A 191 1.84 8.20 10.87
C ASP A 191 1.49 9.22 9.75
N GLY A 192 0.35 9.02 9.08
CA GLY A 192 -0.16 9.91 8.04
C GLY A 192 0.52 9.76 6.68
N GLU A 193 1.24 8.67 6.45
CA GLU A 193 1.70 8.23 5.12
C GLU A 193 0.53 7.59 4.34
N VAL A 194 0.65 7.47 3.03
CA VAL A 194 -0.41 6.89 2.19
C VAL A 194 -0.16 5.41 1.91
N VAL A 195 -1.22 4.61 2.01
CA VAL A 195 -1.23 3.20 1.60
C VAL A 195 -1.57 3.13 0.11
N VAL A 196 -0.66 2.61 -0.70
CA VAL A 196 -0.82 2.49 -2.15
C VAL A 196 -1.08 1.04 -2.53
N HIS A 197 -2.11 0.77 -3.31
CA HIS A 197 -2.33 -0.52 -3.96
C HIS A 197 -1.99 -0.33 -5.44
N ASP A 198 -0.82 -0.83 -5.81
CA ASP A 198 -0.33 -0.79 -7.19
C ASP A 198 -0.60 -2.14 -7.87
N PRO A 199 -1.46 -2.20 -8.89
CA PRO A 199 -1.82 -3.46 -9.56
C PRO A 199 -0.65 -4.13 -10.30
N ASN A 200 0.47 -3.43 -10.51
CA ASN A 200 1.68 -3.96 -11.15
C ASN A 200 2.75 -4.43 -10.15
N SER A 201 2.61 -4.15 -8.84
CA SER A 201 3.71 -4.44 -7.92
C SER A 201 3.26 -4.64 -6.48
N ALA A 202 3.40 -5.88 -6.00
CA ALA A 202 3.32 -6.18 -4.58
C ALA A 202 4.41 -5.49 -3.76
N GLU A 203 5.61 -5.30 -4.31
CA GLU A 203 6.70 -4.59 -3.61
C GLU A 203 6.32 -3.14 -3.31
N ARG A 204 5.79 -2.42 -4.32
CA ARG A 204 5.34 -1.03 -4.14
C ARG A 204 4.09 -0.94 -3.25
N SER A 205 3.26 -1.98 -3.28
CA SER A 205 2.06 -2.07 -2.44
C SER A 205 2.37 -2.44 -0.98
N GLY A 206 3.49 -3.12 -0.72
CA GLY A 206 3.89 -3.58 0.61
C GLY A 206 4.59 -2.54 1.47
N ARG A 207 4.60 -1.27 1.06
CA ARG A 207 5.21 -0.15 1.80
C ARG A 207 4.29 1.07 1.83
N ALA A 208 4.45 1.88 2.86
CA ALA A 208 3.83 3.19 2.94
C ALA A 208 4.61 4.21 2.09
N TRP A 209 3.90 5.24 1.64
CA TRP A 209 4.45 6.27 0.77
C TRP A 209 4.26 7.67 1.33
N ASP A 210 5.23 8.54 1.09
CA ASP A 210 5.03 9.97 1.25
C ASP A 210 4.01 10.48 0.22
N LEU A 211 2.96 11.15 0.69
CA LEU A 211 1.86 11.58 -0.16
C LEU A 211 2.33 12.60 -1.21
N GLU A 212 3.18 13.55 -0.83
CA GLU A 212 3.66 14.57 -1.78
C GLU A 212 4.50 13.95 -2.90
N ARG A 213 5.32 12.94 -2.58
CA ARG A 213 6.06 12.16 -3.57
C ARG A 213 5.15 11.48 -4.57
N VAL A 214 4.03 10.90 -4.12
CA VAL A 214 3.04 10.27 -5.03
C VAL A 214 2.37 11.35 -5.89
N LEU A 215 1.90 12.44 -5.28
CA LEU A 215 1.21 13.53 -5.99
C LEU A 215 2.09 14.21 -7.04
N GLY A 216 3.40 14.32 -6.80
CA GLY A 216 4.35 14.85 -7.78
C GLY A 216 4.45 14.04 -9.08
N GLN A 217 3.86 12.83 -9.11
CA GLN A 217 3.83 11.93 -10.28
C GLN A 217 2.42 11.82 -10.88
N CYS A 218 1.40 12.41 -10.25
CA CYS A 218 0.02 12.30 -10.70
C CYS A 218 -0.25 13.21 -11.92
N LEU A 219 -0.91 12.62 -12.92
CA LEU A 219 -1.49 13.32 -14.07
C LEU A 219 -2.96 13.67 -13.83
N ASN A 220 -3.68 12.83 -13.07
CA ASN A 220 -5.04 13.09 -12.62
C ASN A 220 -5.42 12.19 -11.43
N LEU A 221 -6.45 12.56 -10.66
CA LEU A 221 -6.91 11.85 -9.47
C LEU A 221 -8.45 11.87 -9.39
N TRP A 222 -9.03 10.77 -8.92
CA TRP A 222 -10.47 10.68 -8.67
C TRP A 222 -10.75 10.05 -7.31
N ALA A 223 -11.56 10.71 -6.48
CA ALA A 223 -12.10 10.14 -5.26
C ALA A 223 -13.44 9.47 -5.53
N PHE A 224 -13.64 8.30 -4.92
CA PHE A 224 -14.84 7.48 -5.15
C PHE A 224 -15.67 7.32 -3.88
N SER A 225 -16.99 7.20 -4.08
CA SER A 225 -17.97 6.90 -3.02
C SER A 225 -19.15 6.10 -3.58
N ALA A 226 -19.95 5.50 -2.70
CA ALA A 226 -21.17 4.74 -3.02
C ALA A 226 -22.41 5.38 -2.36
#